data_AF-A0A4V0YH93-F1
#
_entry.id   AF-A0A4V0YH93-F1
#
_cell.length_a   1.000
_cell.length_b   1.000
_cell.length_c   1.000
_cell.angle_alpha   90.00
_cell.angle_beta   90.00
_cell.angle_gamma   90.00
#
_symmetry.space_group_name_H-M   'P 1'
#
loop_
_entity.id
_entity.type
_entity.pdbx_description
1 polymer ?
#
loop_
_entity_poly.entity_id
_entity_poly.type
_entity_poly.pdbx_seq_one_letter_code
_entity_poly.pdbx_strand_id
1 'polypeptide(L)'
;MTQFPSEPREPQDDRATSDWHALLNGDLRRRATATQTGPTAAVQPLPEAPQSGMPGVVPAGAPTASTTGPSGQPMTRREMREAEQRRQAEAEAAEALANASTGIQAPSPDEAPIVHPELASLVSPETGPVDPARPSRADRRAAASSVYDPHEPEKPHKRRGPWGCLIGLLVVAALVAGAFFFLQGPIASIMAKFEPTPDYTGQGTGEVLFQVHEGDSGGTIGERLVADDVVKSEKAFLEAIDASPTEAVFYPGVFKLASQMSAKSALAALLDDSNRMENTVLLREGIWAKNALAEASAALSIPLEDLQAAASNPQALGLPAGATSVEGFLFPATYTFNPGVTAQEVVQTMIDRSLQEFDAAGVAPDDRLRVATIASLVEREGLPQDFGKVSRVIQNRLDQGMLLQFDSTVHYGIGDDSVVTTTDAERADESNPYNTYVHAGLPPGPIGNPGAAAIAAALNPEAGDWLYFVTVDPSTGETVFTNNIDDHEAAAERFYQWLEDHPDYGN
;
A
#
# COMPACT_ATOMS: atom_id res chain seq x y z
N MET A 1 -1.33 -13.74 1.74
CA MET A 1 -1.81 -12.36 1.62
C MET A 1 -0.67 -11.48 1.14
N THR A 2 -0.92 -10.75 0.07
CA THR A 2 0.01 -10.02 -0.81
C THR A 2 1.10 -9.26 -0.07
N GLN A 3 2.35 -9.72 -0.24
CA GLN A 3 3.55 -9.07 0.27
C GLN A 3 3.95 -7.95 -0.70
N PHE A 4 4.08 -6.73 -0.18
CA PHE A 4 4.81 -5.65 -0.83
C PHE A 4 6.08 -5.33 -0.02
N PRO A 5 7.23 -5.10 -0.65
CA PRO A 5 8.42 -4.62 0.05
C PRO A 5 8.19 -3.16 0.48
N SER A 6 8.14 -2.91 1.79
CA SER A 6 7.96 -1.56 2.36
C SER A 6 9.25 -1.03 2.98
N GLU A 7 9.63 0.21 2.66
CA GLU A 7 10.69 0.95 3.35
C GLU A 7 10.27 1.35 4.79
N PRO A 8 11.23 1.63 5.71
CA PRO A 8 10.92 2.03 7.09
C PRO A 8 10.22 3.40 7.15
N ARG A 9 9.09 3.50 7.85
CA ARG A 9 8.34 4.76 8.06
C ARG A 9 8.83 5.54 9.29
N GLU A 10 8.77 6.87 9.22
CA GLU A 10 8.95 7.76 10.39
C GLU A 10 7.68 7.77 11.27
N PRO A 11 7.83 7.95 12.60
CA PRO A 11 6.70 7.95 13.53
C PRO A 11 5.79 9.18 13.38
N GLN A 12 4.48 8.96 13.23
CA GLN A 12 3.43 10.00 13.21
C GLN A 12 2.92 10.35 14.64
N ASP A 13 2.23 11.49 14.75
CA ASP A 13 1.82 12.18 15.98
C ASP A 13 1.18 11.28 17.06
N ASP A 14 1.93 11.05 18.15
CA ASP A 14 1.59 10.18 19.30
C ASP A 14 0.23 10.47 19.96
N ARG A 15 -0.38 11.64 19.72
CA ARG A 15 -1.64 12.02 20.38
C ARG A 15 -2.85 11.31 19.78
N ALA A 16 -2.96 11.21 18.46
CA ALA A 16 -4.10 10.59 17.79
C ALA A 16 -4.14 9.06 18.04
N THR A 17 -2.98 8.42 18.01
CA THR A 17 -2.79 7.01 18.39
C THR A 17 -3.11 6.76 19.87
N SER A 18 -2.74 7.66 20.77
CA SER A 18 -3.05 7.51 22.20
C SER A 18 -4.57 7.56 22.50
N ASP A 19 -5.31 8.43 21.81
CA ASP A 19 -6.76 8.54 21.96
C ASP A 19 -7.49 7.36 21.31
N TRP A 20 -6.93 6.83 20.22
CA TRP A 20 -7.41 5.60 19.59
C TRP A 20 -7.25 4.37 20.48
N HIS A 21 -6.08 4.17 21.09
CA HIS A 21 -5.90 3.07 22.05
C HIS A 21 -6.81 3.24 23.28
N ALA A 22 -7.07 4.47 23.73
CA ALA A 22 -8.02 4.72 24.82
C ALA A 22 -9.47 4.39 24.42
N LEU A 23 -9.87 4.62 23.16
CA LEU A 23 -11.15 4.20 22.62
C LEU A 23 -11.27 2.67 22.57
N LEU A 24 -10.25 1.97 22.06
CA LEU A 24 -10.22 0.50 22.02
C LEU A 24 -10.31 -0.13 23.42
N ASN A 25 -9.75 0.54 24.43
CA ASN A 25 -9.71 0.07 25.82
C ASN A 25 -10.86 0.61 26.69
N GLY A 26 -11.78 1.42 26.16
CA GLY A 26 -12.90 2.02 26.92
C GLY A 26 -12.47 3.01 28.02
N ASP A 27 -11.28 3.60 27.90
CA ASP A 27 -10.58 4.33 28.96
C ASP A 27 -10.85 5.85 29.00
N LEU A 28 -11.69 6.39 28.10
CA LEU A 28 -12.01 7.83 28.02
C LEU A 28 -12.64 8.42 29.30
N ARG A 29 -13.00 7.58 30.28
CA ARG A 29 -13.55 8.00 31.58
C ARG A 29 -12.61 8.83 32.46
N ARG A 30 -11.34 9.05 32.08
CA ARG A 30 -10.33 9.66 32.98
C ARG A 30 -9.85 11.08 32.64
N ARG A 31 -10.23 11.69 31.52
CA ARG A 31 -9.77 13.07 31.19
C ARG A 31 -10.69 14.20 31.66
N ALA A 32 -11.93 13.91 32.07
CA ALA A 32 -12.86 14.94 32.57
C ALA A 32 -12.67 15.33 34.05
N THR A 33 -11.80 14.64 34.80
CA THR A 33 -11.61 14.90 36.24
C THR A 33 -10.15 14.77 36.65
N ALA A 34 -9.32 15.77 36.32
CA ALA A 34 -7.98 15.87 36.90
C ALA A 34 -7.52 17.33 37.06
N THR A 35 -8.26 18.09 37.86
CA THR A 35 -7.75 19.30 38.52
C THR A 35 -7.92 19.14 40.02
N GLN A 36 -7.08 18.34 40.68
CA GLN A 36 -6.67 18.63 42.06
C GLN A 36 -5.50 17.76 42.54
N THR A 37 -4.64 18.47 43.24
CA THR A 37 -3.34 18.15 43.84
C THR A 37 -3.41 17.19 45.02
N GLY A 38 -2.37 16.36 45.19
CA GLY A 38 -1.89 15.95 46.53
C GLY A 38 -1.35 14.51 46.63
N PRO A 39 -0.30 14.23 47.43
CA PRO A 39 0.69 13.20 47.11
C PRO A 39 0.70 11.99 48.06
N THR A 40 1.60 11.05 47.74
CA THR A 40 2.32 10.09 48.62
C THR A 40 1.77 8.66 48.65
N ALA A 41 2.53 7.69 48.14
CA ALA A 41 3.33 6.76 48.96
C ALA A 41 3.85 5.57 48.14
N ALA A 42 5.15 5.33 48.26
CA ALA A 42 5.89 4.22 47.69
C ALA A 42 5.61 2.90 48.43
N VAL A 43 5.62 1.78 47.69
CA VAL A 43 5.80 0.43 48.24
C VAL A 43 6.87 -0.30 47.42
N GLN A 44 7.92 -0.73 48.11
CA GLN A 44 9.02 -1.57 47.59
C GLN A 44 8.63 -3.05 47.63
N PRO A 45 9.21 -3.92 46.77
CA PRO A 45 8.98 -5.37 46.81
C PRO A 45 9.95 -6.11 47.75
N LEU A 46 9.53 -7.27 48.27
CA LEU A 46 10.34 -8.22 49.04
C LEU A 46 10.86 -9.37 48.16
N PRO A 47 11.98 -10.03 48.53
CA PRO A 47 12.84 -10.80 47.63
C PRO A 47 12.65 -12.32 47.65
N GLU A 48 13.06 -12.98 46.57
CA GLU A 48 13.26 -14.43 46.44
C GLU A 48 14.53 -14.92 47.15
N ALA A 49 14.50 -16.19 47.54
CA ALA A 49 15.62 -16.95 48.10
C ALA A 49 15.61 -18.41 47.58
N PRO A 50 16.77 -19.11 47.56
CA PRO A 50 17.20 -19.95 46.43
C PRO A 50 17.49 -21.44 46.79
N GLN A 51 18.11 -22.18 45.85
CA GLN A 51 19.11 -23.30 45.98
C GLN A 51 18.74 -24.59 45.19
N SER A 52 19.51 -24.98 44.15
CA SER A 52 20.68 -25.93 44.12
C SER A 52 20.29 -27.42 43.94
N GLY A 53 20.93 -28.34 43.23
CA GLY A 53 22.11 -28.40 42.35
C GLY A 53 22.31 -29.84 41.76
N MET A 54 23.01 -29.94 40.60
CA MET A 54 24.00 -30.93 40.05
C MET A 54 24.00 -32.45 40.44
N PRO A 55 24.74 -33.35 39.72
CA PRO A 55 25.02 -33.55 38.27
C PRO A 55 24.93 -35.05 37.80
N GLY A 56 25.07 -35.35 36.48
CA GLY A 56 25.29 -36.75 36.04
C GLY A 56 25.37 -37.06 34.53
N VAL A 57 26.61 -37.17 34.02
CA VAL A 57 27.23 -38.11 33.03
C VAL A 57 26.45 -38.67 31.80
N VAL A 58 27.12 -38.56 30.64
CA VAL A 58 26.79 -39.01 29.26
C VAL A 58 27.26 -40.46 28.98
N PRO A 59 26.64 -41.17 28.02
CA PRO A 59 27.44 -41.75 26.93
C PRO A 59 26.86 -41.52 25.51
N ALA A 60 27.77 -41.63 24.53
CA ALA A 60 27.67 -41.17 23.15
C ALA A 60 26.92 -42.10 22.17
N GLY A 61 26.31 -41.51 21.14
CA GLY A 61 25.83 -42.21 19.94
C GLY A 61 25.40 -41.26 18.80
N ALA A 62 26.12 -41.35 17.66
CA ALA A 62 25.81 -40.90 16.29
C ALA A 62 25.68 -39.38 15.96
N PRO A 63 26.22 -38.90 14.81
CA PRO A 63 26.25 -37.47 14.49
C PRO A 63 24.90 -37.01 13.92
N THR A 64 24.18 -36.19 14.67
CA THR A 64 23.07 -35.37 14.17
C THR A 64 23.57 -33.94 13.92
N ALA A 65 23.20 -33.39 12.77
CA ALA A 65 23.55 -32.04 12.33
C ALA A 65 23.28 -30.99 13.41
N SER A 66 24.31 -30.19 13.76
CA SER A 66 24.20 -29.14 14.76
C SER A 66 23.69 -27.85 14.12
N THR A 67 22.55 -27.35 14.59
CA THR A 67 21.97 -26.05 14.24
C THR A 67 22.22 -25.05 15.38
N THR A 68 23.48 -24.90 15.78
CA THR A 68 23.86 -24.02 16.90
C THR A 68 25.12 -23.26 16.55
N GLY A 69 25.05 -21.92 16.62
CA GLY A 69 26.22 -21.06 16.52
C GLY A 69 27.12 -21.17 17.76
N PRO A 70 28.33 -20.57 17.75
CA PRO A 70 29.35 -20.72 18.80
C PRO A 70 28.94 -20.22 20.20
N SER A 71 27.75 -19.63 20.37
CA SER A 71 27.19 -19.11 21.63
C SER A 71 26.03 -19.94 22.20
N GLY A 72 25.61 -21.04 21.55
CA GLY A 72 24.54 -21.91 22.07
C GLY A 72 23.11 -21.36 21.95
N GLN A 73 22.90 -20.24 21.25
CA GLN A 73 21.56 -19.75 20.87
C GLN A 73 21.12 -20.34 19.51
N PRO A 74 19.80 -20.59 19.30
CA PRO A 74 19.28 -21.01 18.00
C PRO A 74 19.49 -19.89 16.96
N MET A 75 20.03 -20.25 15.80
CA MET A 75 20.38 -19.29 14.74
C MET A 75 19.12 -18.59 14.21
N THR A 76 19.20 -17.28 14.01
CA THR A 76 18.15 -16.52 13.32
C THR A 76 18.03 -16.97 11.87
N ARG A 77 16.87 -16.77 11.23
CA ARG A 77 16.67 -17.14 9.80
C ARG A 77 17.67 -16.45 8.85
N ARG A 78 18.19 -15.28 9.22
CA ARG A 78 19.24 -14.59 8.47
C ARG A 78 20.58 -15.31 8.58
N GLU A 79 20.98 -15.67 9.79
CA GLU A 79 22.21 -16.43 10.03
C GLU A 79 22.16 -17.82 9.40
N MET A 80 20.99 -18.47 9.35
CA MET A 80 20.82 -19.74 8.63
C MET A 80 20.99 -19.58 7.12
N ARG A 81 20.49 -18.49 6.52
CA ARG A 81 20.69 -18.21 5.09
C ARG A 81 22.15 -17.88 4.78
N GLU A 82 22.80 -17.08 5.62
CA GLU A 82 24.22 -16.74 5.46
C GLU A 82 25.13 -17.98 5.65
N ALA A 83 24.78 -18.88 6.57
CA ALA A 83 25.47 -20.15 6.75
C ALA A 83 25.27 -21.11 5.56
N GLU A 84 24.07 -21.16 4.99
CA GLU A 84 23.77 -21.99 3.81
C GLU A 84 24.48 -21.47 2.55
N GLN A 85 24.49 -20.16 2.34
CA GLN A 85 25.23 -19.53 1.24
C GLN A 85 26.74 -19.78 1.35
N ARG A 86 27.29 -19.75 2.57
CA ARG A 86 28.71 -20.14 2.80
C ARG A 86 28.96 -21.60 2.48
N ARG A 87 28.05 -22.52 2.86
CA ARG A 87 28.17 -23.94 2.53
C ARG A 87 28.10 -24.21 1.02
N GLN A 88 27.22 -23.50 0.31
CA GLN A 88 27.16 -23.57 -1.15
C GLN A 88 28.44 -23.04 -1.80
N ALA A 89 28.96 -21.89 -1.35
CA ALA A 89 30.22 -21.35 -1.86
C ALA A 89 31.42 -22.27 -1.59
N GLU A 90 31.47 -22.92 -0.42
CA GLU A 90 32.49 -23.92 -0.10
C GLU A 90 32.37 -25.20 -0.94
N ALA A 91 31.13 -25.64 -1.24
CA ALA A 91 30.88 -26.77 -2.13
C ALA A 91 31.27 -26.48 -3.58
N GLU A 92 30.94 -25.28 -4.10
CA GLU A 92 31.34 -24.83 -5.43
C GLU A 92 32.86 -24.68 -5.55
N ALA A 93 33.53 -24.17 -4.51
CA ALA A 93 34.99 -24.09 -4.46
C ALA A 93 35.65 -25.48 -4.43
N ALA A 94 35.05 -26.45 -3.72
CA ALA A 94 35.52 -27.84 -3.71
C ALA A 94 35.33 -28.53 -5.07
N GLU A 95 34.23 -28.26 -5.77
CA GLU A 95 33.96 -28.76 -7.12
C GLU A 95 34.91 -28.15 -8.16
N ALA A 96 35.23 -26.86 -8.04
CA ALA A 96 36.23 -26.19 -8.88
C ALA A 96 37.65 -26.78 -8.68
N LEU A 97 38.01 -27.15 -7.44
CA LEU A 97 39.28 -27.84 -7.15
C LEU A 97 39.31 -29.28 -7.70
N ALA A 98 38.18 -29.99 -7.66
CA ALA A 98 38.06 -31.33 -8.22
C ALA A 98 38.23 -31.33 -9.75
N ASN A 99 37.65 -30.34 -10.43
CA ASN A 99 37.77 -30.18 -11.88
C ASN A 99 39.17 -29.75 -12.35
N ALA A 100 39.97 -29.11 -11.50
CA ALA A 100 41.36 -28.75 -11.78
C ALA A 100 42.33 -29.95 -11.75
N SER A 101 41.92 -31.12 -11.25
CA SER A 101 42.78 -32.30 -11.09
C SER A 101 42.74 -33.30 -12.26
N THR A 102 41.94 -33.06 -13.29
CA THR A 102 41.86 -33.90 -14.50
C THR A 102 42.32 -33.14 -15.74
N GLY A 103 43.63 -33.23 -16.04
CA GLY A 103 44.16 -32.71 -17.31
C GLY A 103 45.66 -32.49 -17.34
N ILE A 104 46.47 -33.51 -17.06
CA ILE A 104 47.91 -33.47 -17.40
C ILE A 104 48.10 -34.17 -18.75
N GLN A 105 48.46 -33.42 -19.78
CA GLN A 105 49.23 -33.96 -20.91
C GLN A 105 50.25 -32.94 -21.41
N ALA A 106 51.52 -33.24 -21.16
CA ALA A 106 52.68 -32.52 -21.70
C ALA A 106 52.99 -33.00 -23.14
N PRO A 107 53.70 -32.18 -23.95
CA PRO A 107 55.12 -32.51 -24.10
C PRO A 107 56.08 -31.30 -24.08
N SER A 108 57.31 -31.61 -23.67
CA SER A 108 58.53 -30.78 -23.54
C SER A 108 59.33 -30.70 -24.87
N PRO A 109 60.58 -30.19 -24.91
CA PRO A 109 61.01 -28.79 -24.71
C PRO A 109 61.97 -28.31 -25.84
N ASP A 110 62.08 -26.99 -26.08
CA ASP A 110 63.35 -26.23 -26.00
C ASP A 110 63.25 -24.79 -26.57
N GLU A 111 63.97 -23.91 -25.88
CA GLU A 111 64.43 -22.55 -26.21
C GLU A 111 63.47 -21.33 -26.22
N ALA A 112 63.36 -20.75 -25.01
CA ALA A 112 63.89 -19.43 -24.60
C ALA A 112 63.38 -18.08 -25.20
N PRO A 113 63.36 -17.00 -24.39
CA PRO A 113 62.27 -16.01 -24.41
C PRO A 113 62.72 -14.56 -24.62
N ILE A 114 61.81 -13.68 -25.08
CA ILE A 114 61.93 -12.21 -24.90
C ILE A 114 60.58 -11.56 -24.53
N VAL A 115 60.43 -11.31 -23.23
CA VAL A 115 59.93 -10.14 -22.48
C VAL A 115 58.89 -9.17 -23.09
N HIS A 116 57.78 -8.98 -22.36
CA HIS A 116 57.07 -7.68 -22.25
C HIS A 116 56.80 -7.35 -20.76
N PRO A 117 57.17 -6.15 -20.27
CA PRO A 117 56.70 -5.61 -18.98
C PRO A 117 55.35 -4.89 -19.23
N GLU A 118 54.53 -4.49 -18.26
CA GLU A 118 54.81 -3.87 -16.98
C GLU A 118 53.50 -3.83 -16.17
N LEU A 119 53.59 -4.09 -14.88
CA LEU A 119 52.54 -3.93 -13.88
C LEU A 119 52.87 -2.71 -13.01
N ALA A 120 51.80 -2.18 -12.42
CA ALA A 120 51.77 -1.46 -11.15
C ALA A 120 51.97 0.06 -11.19
N SER A 121 51.03 0.78 -10.60
CA SER A 121 51.10 1.07 -9.16
C SER A 121 50.06 2.11 -8.75
N LEU A 122 49.49 1.95 -7.55
CA LEU A 122 49.23 3.07 -6.64
C LEU A 122 49.34 2.56 -5.19
N VAL A 123 50.21 3.20 -4.40
CA VAL A 123 49.94 3.86 -3.10
C VAL A 123 51.24 4.00 -2.29
N SER A 124 51.75 5.25 -2.24
CA SER A 124 52.31 6.04 -1.10
C SER A 124 53.52 5.54 -0.28
N PRO A 125 54.18 6.40 0.56
CA PRO A 125 54.23 7.87 0.62
C PRO A 125 55.66 8.48 0.78
N GLU A 126 55.69 9.82 0.84
CA GLU A 126 56.43 10.64 1.82
C GLU A 126 57.69 11.46 1.40
N THR A 127 57.62 12.74 1.81
CA THR A 127 58.69 13.71 2.16
C THR A 127 59.34 14.62 1.10
N GLY A 128 59.28 15.94 1.38
CA GLY A 128 60.39 16.88 1.14
C GLY A 128 60.26 17.91 0.01
N PRO A 129 60.95 19.08 0.06
CA PRO A 129 60.30 20.38 -0.18
C PRO A 129 61.02 21.35 -1.17
N VAL A 130 60.40 22.54 -1.39
CA VAL A 130 60.97 23.88 -1.75
C VAL A 130 61.24 24.28 -3.24
N ASP A 131 60.54 25.35 -3.68
CA ASP A 131 60.95 26.52 -4.52
C ASP A 131 61.13 26.45 -6.07
N PRO A 132 61.12 27.60 -6.81
CA PRO A 132 59.90 28.26 -7.29
C PRO A 132 59.96 28.66 -8.79
N ALA A 133 58.98 29.48 -9.21
CA ALA A 133 59.06 30.53 -10.24
C ALA A 133 58.37 30.31 -11.60
N ARG A 134 57.42 31.23 -11.84
CA ARG A 134 56.78 31.60 -13.11
C ARG A 134 57.80 32.01 -14.19
N PRO A 135 57.45 31.87 -15.47
CA PRO A 135 57.86 32.82 -16.51
C PRO A 135 56.79 33.91 -16.73
N SER A 136 57.25 35.12 -17.04
CA SER A 136 56.45 36.31 -17.32
C SER A 136 56.22 36.54 -18.83
N ARG A 137 55.32 37.50 -19.09
CA ARG A 137 54.97 38.14 -20.36
C ARG A 137 56.08 39.16 -20.71
N ALA A 138 56.56 39.13 -21.97
CA ALA A 138 57.60 39.96 -22.60
C ALA A 138 59.05 39.47 -22.42
N ASP A 139 59.61 38.82 -23.46
CA ASP A 139 60.97 39.16 -23.93
C ASP A 139 61.50 38.50 -25.23
N ARG A 140 60.77 37.66 -25.97
CA ARG A 140 61.27 37.21 -27.30
C ARG A 140 60.07 36.96 -28.25
N ARG A 141 59.61 37.82 -29.16
CA ARG A 141 60.14 38.89 -30.03
C ARG A 141 61.13 38.41 -31.10
N ALA A 142 60.80 38.80 -32.35
CA ALA A 142 61.53 38.73 -33.63
C ALA A 142 61.40 37.39 -34.40
N ALA A 143 61.08 37.32 -35.70
CA ALA A 143 60.86 38.29 -36.80
C ALA A 143 60.09 37.51 -37.91
N ALA A 144 58.97 38.00 -38.44
CA ALA A 144 58.81 38.81 -39.66
C ALA A 144 59.26 38.18 -41.00
N SER A 145 58.30 38.15 -41.94
CA SER A 145 58.40 38.24 -43.42
C SER A 145 58.37 36.95 -44.29
N SER A 146 57.34 36.87 -45.16
CA SER A 146 57.35 36.53 -46.61
C SER A 146 55.88 36.31 -47.05
N VAL A 147 55.26 37.19 -47.85
CA VAL A 147 55.30 37.43 -49.32
C VAL A 147 54.39 36.47 -50.13
N TYR A 148 53.70 37.09 -51.09
CA TYR A 148 52.49 36.77 -51.86
C TYR A 148 52.77 36.04 -53.21
N ASP A 149 51.67 35.61 -53.89
CA ASP A 149 51.45 35.24 -55.33
C ASP A 149 51.26 33.73 -55.74
N PRO A 150 50.46 33.38 -56.79
CA PRO A 150 49.36 32.39 -56.76
C PRO A 150 49.29 31.42 -58.00
N HIS A 151 48.17 30.68 -58.13
CA HIS A 151 47.60 29.96 -59.31
C HIS A 151 48.06 28.53 -59.74
N GLU A 152 47.12 27.58 -59.55
CA GLU A 152 46.57 26.52 -60.47
C GLU A 152 47.46 25.45 -61.14
N PRO A 153 47.00 24.16 -61.23
CA PRO A 153 45.93 23.78 -62.19
C PRO A 153 44.93 22.68 -61.77
N GLU A 154 43.79 22.65 -62.47
CA GLU A 154 42.67 21.71 -62.33
C GLU A 154 42.59 20.63 -63.46
N LYS A 155 41.98 19.46 -63.13
CA LYS A 155 41.32 18.38 -63.96
C LYS A 155 42.08 17.05 -64.24
N PRO A 156 41.40 15.86 -64.30
CA PRO A 156 40.08 15.63 -64.93
C PRO A 156 39.04 14.71 -64.20
N HIS A 157 37.75 14.92 -64.54
CA HIS A 157 36.59 14.13 -64.09
C HIS A 157 36.46 12.78 -64.81
N LYS A 158 36.28 11.70 -64.04
CA LYS A 158 35.91 10.35 -64.52
C LYS A 158 34.39 10.15 -64.38
N ARG A 159 33.70 9.86 -65.48
CA ARG A 159 32.26 9.53 -65.55
C ARG A 159 31.98 8.24 -64.76
N ARG A 160 31.04 8.26 -63.79
CA ARG A 160 30.55 7.08 -63.05
C ARG A 160 29.26 6.55 -63.71
N GLY A 161 29.22 5.26 -64.00
CA GLY A 161 28.11 4.55 -64.64
C GLY A 161 26.89 4.29 -63.74
N PRO A 162 25.83 3.62 -64.26
CA PRO A 162 24.46 3.60 -63.72
C PRO A 162 24.29 2.98 -62.33
N TRP A 163 25.32 2.29 -61.80
CA TRP A 163 25.31 1.77 -60.42
C TRP A 163 25.33 2.85 -59.34
N GLY A 164 25.85 4.05 -59.64
CA GLY A 164 25.78 5.17 -58.70
C GLY A 164 24.36 5.65 -58.43
N CYS A 165 23.46 5.55 -59.42
CA CYS A 165 22.05 5.90 -59.26
C CYS A 165 21.30 4.87 -58.41
N LEU A 166 21.61 3.57 -58.55
CA LEU A 166 20.97 2.51 -57.77
C LEU A 166 21.33 2.59 -56.27
N ILE A 167 22.61 2.84 -55.98
CA ILE A 167 23.09 3.05 -54.60
C ILE A 167 22.47 4.32 -54.02
N GLY A 168 22.40 5.40 -54.81
CA GLY A 168 21.70 6.62 -54.38
C GLY A 168 20.23 6.38 -54.03
N LEU A 169 19.52 5.58 -54.83
CA LEU A 169 18.11 5.26 -54.60
C LEU A 169 17.91 4.40 -53.34
N LEU A 170 18.78 3.42 -53.09
CA LEU A 170 18.75 2.61 -51.88
C LEU A 170 19.05 3.43 -50.63
N VAL A 171 20.01 4.36 -50.69
CA VAL A 171 20.30 5.28 -49.58
C VAL A 171 19.11 6.19 -49.31
N VAL A 172 18.46 6.72 -50.34
CA VAL A 172 17.24 7.53 -50.17
C VAL A 172 16.10 6.70 -49.58
N ALA A 173 15.88 5.47 -50.05
CA ALA A 173 14.86 4.60 -49.49
C ALA A 173 15.11 4.24 -48.02
N ALA A 174 16.38 3.96 -47.66
CA ALA A 174 16.78 3.72 -46.28
C ALA A 174 16.63 4.96 -45.39
N LEU A 175 16.93 6.16 -45.91
CA LEU A 175 16.72 7.42 -45.20
C LEU A 175 15.24 7.74 -45.01
N VAL A 176 14.39 7.43 -46.01
CA VAL A 176 12.93 7.60 -45.90
C VAL A 176 12.34 6.60 -44.90
N ALA A 177 12.77 5.34 -44.94
CA ALA A 177 12.36 4.33 -43.96
C ALA A 177 12.85 4.66 -42.54
N GLY A 178 14.11 5.13 -42.42
CA GLY A 178 14.69 5.61 -41.18
C GLY A 178 13.92 6.81 -40.63
N ALA A 179 13.61 7.80 -41.46
CA ALA A 179 12.78 8.93 -41.07
C ALA A 179 11.37 8.49 -40.66
N PHE A 180 10.73 7.59 -41.40
CA PHE A 180 9.41 7.06 -41.05
C PHE A 180 9.41 6.39 -39.67
N PHE A 181 10.39 5.52 -39.38
CA PHE A 181 10.54 4.89 -38.06
C PHE A 181 10.90 5.89 -36.95
N PHE A 182 11.73 6.89 -37.24
CA PHE A 182 12.16 7.90 -36.26
C PHE A 182 11.06 8.93 -35.96
N LEU A 183 10.15 9.18 -36.90
CA LEU A 183 9.01 10.09 -36.73
C LEU A 183 7.79 9.42 -36.09
N GLN A 184 7.72 8.08 -36.01
CA GLN A 184 6.60 7.37 -35.37
C GLN A 184 6.45 7.72 -33.88
N GLY A 185 7.55 7.77 -33.12
CA GLY A 185 7.55 8.15 -31.70
C GLY A 185 7.02 9.58 -31.48
N PRO A 186 7.60 10.62 -32.11
CA PRO A 186 7.13 12.00 -31.98
C PRO A 186 5.68 12.21 -32.42
N ILE A 187 5.23 11.53 -33.48
CA ILE A 187 3.85 11.63 -33.98
C ILE A 187 2.87 11.00 -32.98
N ALA A 188 3.21 9.84 -32.40
CA ALA A 188 2.41 9.22 -31.35
C ALA A 188 2.32 10.10 -30.10
N SER A 189 3.44 10.72 -29.67
CA SER A 189 3.46 11.63 -28.52
C SER A 189 2.68 12.93 -28.75
N ILE A 190 2.58 13.39 -30.00
CA ILE A 190 1.75 14.55 -30.36
C ILE A 190 0.28 14.13 -30.42
N MET A 191 -0.05 12.99 -31.02
CA MET A 191 -1.42 12.45 -31.08
C MET A 191 -2.00 12.19 -29.69
N ALA A 192 -1.22 11.64 -28.76
CA ALA A 192 -1.63 11.44 -27.35
C ALA A 192 -1.95 12.75 -26.61
N LYS A 193 -1.39 13.89 -27.04
CA LYS A 193 -1.74 15.22 -26.51
C LYS A 193 -3.04 15.79 -27.11
N PHE A 194 -3.54 15.21 -28.20
CA PHE A 194 -4.77 15.60 -28.87
C PHE A 194 -5.90 14.57 -28.69
N GLU A 195 -5.68 13.50 -27.92
CA GLU A 195 -6.78 12.65 -27.48
C GLU A 195 -7.62 13.43 -26.47
N PRO A 196 -8.93 13.59 -26.72
CA PRO A 196 -9.80 14.30 -25.80
C PRO A 196 -9.81 13.59 -24.46
N THR A 197 -9.68 14.36 -23.37
CA THR A 197 -9.79 13.84 -22.01
C THR A 197 -11.06 12.98 -21.90
N PRO A 198 -10.96 11.72 -21.45
CA PRO A 198 -12.13 10.87 -21.34
C PRO A 198 -13.19 11.50 -20.43
N ASP A 199 -14.33 11.86 -20.99
CA ASP A 199 -15.49 12.35 -20.26
C ASP A 199 -16.74 11.57 -20.68
N TYR A 200 -17.73 11.52 -19.79
CA TYR A 200 -19.08 11.14 -20.17
C TYR A 200 -19.79 12.33 -20.83
N THR A 201 -20.96 12.09 -21.40
CA THR A 201 -21.74 13.14 -22.07
C THR A 201 -23.12 13.26 -21.47
N GLY A 202 -23.55 14.49 -21.21
CA GLY A 202 -24.91 14.78 -20.74
C GLY A 202 -25.05 14.87 -19.22
N GLN A 203 -26.29 14.73 -18.75
CA GLN A 203 -26.68 14.91 -17.35
C GLN A 203 -26.60 13.64 -16.52
N GLY A 204 -26.08 12.54 -17.08
CA GLY A 204 -26.07 11.24 -16.42
C GLY A 204 -27.45 10.58 -16.30
N THR A 205 -27.50 9.48 -15.59
CA THR A 205 -28.73 8.71 -15.31
C THR A 205 -28.75 8.19 -13.88
N GLY A 206 -29.95 8.03 -13.32
CA GLY A 206 -30.12 7.55 -11.94
C GLY A 206 -29.87 8.63 -10.90
N GLU A 207 -29.77 8.20 -9.64
CA GLU A 207 -29.44 9.05 -8.49
C GLU A 207 -28.24 8.42 -7.78
N VAL A 208 -27.18 9.22 -7.57
CA VAL A 208 -26.00 8.87 -6.78
C VAL A 208 -25.86 9.91 -5.69
N LEU A 209 -25.76 9.47 -4.44
CA LEU A 209 -25.52 10.37 -3.30
C LEU A 209 -24.02 10.53 -3.11
N PHE A 210 -23.53 11.76 -3.24
CA PHE A 210 -22.11 12.08 -3.15
C PHE A 210 -21.84 13.03 -1.99
N GLN A 211 -20.88 12.71 -1.13
CA GLN A 211 -20.55 13.55 0.03
C GLN A 211 -19.26 14.33 -0.18
N VAL A 212 -19.33 15.65 -0.05
CA VAL A 212 -18.17 16.55 0.02
C VAL A 212 -17.79 16.74 1.49
N HIS A 213 -16.54 16.49 1.83
CA HIS A 213 -16.00 16.73 3.17
C HIS A 213 -15.41 18.14 3.32
N GLU A 214 -15.25 18.58 4.55
CA GLU A 214 -14.52 19.81 4.83
C GLU A 214 -13.04 19.67 4.42
N GLY A 215 -12.54 20.64 3.65
CA GLY A 215 -11.16 20.64 3.17
C GLY A 215 -10.93 19.82 1.88
N ASP A 216 -11.95 19.13 1.35
CA ASP A 216 -11.86 18.44 0.06
C ASP A 216 -11.43 19.42 -1.04
N SER A 217 -10.36 19.07 -1.76
CA SER A 217 -9.89 19.83 -2.91
C SER A 217 -10.64 19.41 -4.18
N GLY A 218 -10.58 20.23 -5.23
CA GLY A 218 -11.15 19.86 -6.53
C GLY A 218 -10.59 18.54 -7.09
N GLY A 219 -9.31 18.24 -6.82
CA GLY A 219 -8.68 16.96 -7.18
C GLY A 219 -9.28 15.80 -6.40
N THR A 220 -9.31 15.91 -5.07
CA THR A 220 -9.92 14.91 -4.16
C THR A 220 -11.37 14.63 -4.51
N ILE A 221 -12.15 15.66 -4.84
CA ILE A 221 -13.53 15.52 -5.30
C ILE A 221 -13.55 14.77 -6.65
N GLY A 222 -12.70 15.18 -7.59
CA GLY A 222 -12.60 14.54 -8.91
C GLY A 222 -12.27 13.05 -8.82
N GLU A 223 -11.27 12.66 -8.03
CA GLU A 223 -10.88 11.26 -7.79
C GLU A 223 -12.07 10.43 -7.27
N ARG A 224 -12.78 10.97 -6.26
CA ARG A 224 -13.94 10.29 -5.65
C ARG A 224 -15.15 10.23 -6.57
N LEU A 225 -15.37 11.25 -7.40
CA LEU A 225 -16.42 11.22 -8.43
C LEU A 225 -16.15 10.14 -9.49
N VAL A 226 -14.87 9.87 -9.80
CA VAL A 226 -14.50 8.75 -10.68
C VAL A 226 -14.77 7.42 -9.98
N ALA A 227 -14.36 7.29 -8.72
CA ALA A 227 -14.57 6.07 -7.94
C ALA A 227 -16.07 5.72 -7.82
N ASP A 228 -16.94 6.72 -7.70
CA ASP A 228 -18.39 6.55 -7.62
C ASP A 228 -19.07 6.46 -9.03
N ASP A 229 -18.31 6.33 -10.12
CA ASP A 229 -18.75 6.34 -11.54
C ASP A 229 -19.67 7.52 -11.91
N VAL A 230 -19.48 8.66 -11.26
CA VAL A 230 -20.20 9.91 -11.55
C VAL A 230 -19.57 10.62 -12.74
N VAL A 231 -18.24 10.70 -12.80
CA VAL A 231 -17.49 11.26 -13.93
C VAL A 231 -16.48 10.25 -14.47
N LYS A 232 -16.09 10.39 -15.74
CA LYS A 232 -15.22 9.40 -16.40
C LYS A 232 -13.74 9.55 -16.07
N SER A 233 -13.30 10.78 -15.79
CA SER A 233 -11.92 11.04 -15.38
C SER A 233 -11.84 12.27 -14.48
N GLU A 234 -10.92 12.23 -13.52
CA GLU A 234 -10.60 13.35 -12.65
C GLU A 234 -10.13 14.54 -13.47
N LYS A 235 -9.27 14.29 -14.48
CA LYS A 235 -8.76 15.32 -15.38
C LYS A 235 -9.88 16.10 -16.07
N ALA A 236 -10.95 15.44 -16.54
CA ALA A 236 -12.08 16.13 -17.14
C ALA A 236 -12.80 17.05 -16.14
N PHE A 237 -12.87 16.64 -14.87
CA PHE A 237 -13.43 17.43 -13.79
C PHE A 237 -12.57 18.64 -13.42
N LEU A 238 -11.25 18.46 -13.32
CA LEU A 238 -10.31 19.57 -13.13
C LEU A 238 -10.35 20.56 -14.30
N GLU A 239 -10.39 20.07 -15.54
CA GLU A 239 -10.57 20.92 -16.73
C GLU A 239 -11.91 21.66 -16.71
N ALA A 240 -12.97 21.07 -16.17
CA ALA A 240 -14.27 21.72 -15.99
C ALA A 240 -14.21 22.83 -14.93
N ILE A 241 -13.46 22.63 -13.83
CA ILE A 241 -13.20 23.66 -12.81
C ILE A 241 -12.43 24.82 -13.43
N ASP A 242 -11.35 24.55 -14.14
CA ASP A 242 -10.51 25.57 -14.79
C ASP A 242 -11.27 26.36 -15.86
N ALA A 243 -12.20 25.72 -16.55
CA ALA A 243 -13.05 26.34 -17.56
C ALA A 243 -14.24 27.13 -16.96
N SER A 244 -14.47 27.05 -15.64
CA SER A 244 -15.55 27.76 -14.97
C SER A 244 -15.29 29.27 -14.97
N PRO A 245 -16.29 30.12 -15.30
CA PRO A 245 -16.13 31.57 -15.29
C PRO A 245 -16.00 32.16 -13.89
N THR A 246 -16.35 31.39 -12.86
CA THR A 246 -16.29 31.76 -11.44
C THR A 246 -15.48 30.72 -10.69
N GLU A 247 -14.78 31.17 -9.64
CA GLU A 247 -14.08 30.27 -8.71
C GLU A 247 -15.07 29.25 -8.15
N ALA A 248 -14.76 27.97 -8.33
CA ALA A 248 -15.57 26.88 -7.82
C ALA A 248 -15.34 26.75 -6.31
N VAL A 249 -16.37 27.06 -5.52
CA VAL A 249 -16.35 26.91 -4.07
C VAL A 249 -17.24 25.72 -3.72
N PHE A 250 -16.65 24.67 -3.15
CA PHE A 250 -17.37 23.47 -2.72
C PHE A 250 -17.73 23.58 -1.24
N TYR A 251 -19.02 23.38 -0.94
CA TYR A 251 -19.53 23.37 0.43
C TYR A 251 -19.67 21.93 0.94
N PRO A 252 -19.25 21.63 2.19
CA PRO A 252 -19.42 20.30 2.76
C PRO A 252 -20.89 19.88 2.86
N GLY A 253 -21.19 18.63 2.52
CA GLY A 253 -22.53 18.08 2.57
C GLY A 253 -22.75 16.92 1.60
N VAL A 254 -23.94 16.33 1.66
CA VAL A 254 -24.36 15.26 0.74
C VAL A 254 -25.12 15.89 -0.44
N PHE A 255 -24.78 15.51 -1.66
CA PHE A 255 -25.35 16.03 -2.90
C PHE A 255 -26.02 14.91 -3.69
N LYS A 256 -27.15 15.23 -4.32
CA LYS A 256 -27.81 14.34 -5.29
C LYS A 256 -27.20 14.56 -6.68
N LEU A 257 -26.43 13.60 -7.13
CA LEU A 257 -25.84 13.53 -8.47
C LEU A 257 -26.48 12.39 -9.28
N ALA A 258 -25.96 12.13 -10.47
CA ALA A 258 -26.34 10.99 -11.31
C ALA A 258 -25.08 10.21 -11.72
N SER A 259 -25.23 8.94 -12.08
CA SER A 259 -24.11 8.18 -12.65
C SER A 259 -23.81 8.66 -14.07
N GLN A 260 -22.54 8.61 -14.45
CA GLN A 260 -22.06 8.89 -15.81
C GLN A 260 -22.47 10.27 -16.34
N MET A 261 -22.39 11.29 -15.50
CA MET A 261 -22.52 12.69 -15.88
C MET A 261 -21.26 13.17 -16.60
N SER A 262 -21.41 14.10 -17.54
CA SER A 262 -20.23 14.85 -18.01
C SER A 262 -19.64 15.64 -16.82
N ALA A 263 -18.33 15.77 -16.77
CA ALA A 263 -17.62 16.48 -15.71
C ALA A 263 -18.16 17.91 -15.45
N LYS A 264 -18.52 18.62 -16.53
CA LYS A 264 -19.18 19.93 -16.45
C LYS A 264 -20.53 19.91 -15.73
N SER A 265 -21.33 18.86 -15.95
CA SER A 265 -22.66 18.71 -15.33
C SER A 265 -22.52 18.33 -13.86
N ALA A 266 -21.56 17.46 -13.51
CA ALA A 266 -21.23 17.15 -12.13
C ALA A 266 -20.76 18.40 -11.36
N LEU A 267 -19.86 19.20 -11.95
CA LEU A 267 -19.44 20.48 -11.35
C LEU A 267 -20.62 21.43 -11.15
N ALA A 268 -21.47 21.60 -12.16
CA ALA A 268 -22.65 22.45 -12.05
C ALA A 268 -23.60 21.98 -10.93
N ALA A 269 -23.78 20.67 -10.77
CA ALA A 269 -24.62 20.10 -9.72
C ALA A 269 -24.03 20.30 -8.31
N LEU A 270 -22.72 20.17 -8.15
CA LEU A 270 -22.02 20.41 -6.88
C LEU A 270 -21.98 21.89 -6.46
N LEU A 271 -22.00 22.81 -7.42
CA LEU A 271 -22.04 24.26 -7.15
C LEU A 271 -23.47 24.79 -6.93
N ASP A 272 -24.49 23.98 -7.21
CA ASP A 272 -25.89 24.31 -6.97
C ASP A 272 -26.33 23.81 -5.58
N ASP A 273 -26.43 24.75 -4.63
CA ASP A 273 -26.83 24.49 -3.24
C ASP A 273 -28.22 23.81 -3.15
N SER A 274 -29.08 23.94 -4.16
CA SER A 274 -30.37 23.24 -4.18
C SER A 274 -30.25 21.71 -4.33
N ASN A 275 -29.11 21.20 -4.80
CA ASN A 275 -28.80 19.77 -4.85
C ASN A 275 -28.20 19.24 -3.55
N ARG A 276 -27.85 20.13 -2.60
CA ARG A 276 -27.31 19.76 -1.29
C ARG A 276 -28.44 19.31 -0.35
N MET A 277 -28.28 18.13 0.21
CA MET A 277 -29.17 17.55 1.20
C MET A 277 -28.76 18.02 2.60
N GLU A 278 -29.52 18.96 3.15
CA GLU A 278 -29.33 19.46 4.51
C GLU A 278 -29.59 18.37 5.57
N ASN A 279 -28.87 18.46 6.70
CA ASN A 279 -28.98 17.54 7.85
C ASN A 279 -28.90 16.05 7.46
N THR A 280 -28.09 15.73 6.45
CA THR A 280 -27.95 14.37 5.91
C THR A 280 -26.55 13.84 6.14
N VAL A 281 -26.46 12.67 6.77
CA VAL A 281 -25.21 11.93 7.02
C VAL A 281 -25.19 10.73 6.08
N LEU A 282 -24.15 10.59 5.27
CA LEU A 282 -23.90 9.40 4.46
C LEU A 282 -22.76 8.63 5.12
N LEU A 283 -22.99 7.39 5.53
CA LEU A 283 -21.95 6.50 6.06
C LEU A 283 -21.73 5.36 5.07
N ARG A 284 -20.47 5.15 4.65
CA ARG A 284 -20.09 4.05 3.75
C ARG A 284 -19.83 2.75 4.53
N GLU A 285 -20.00 1.62 3.87
CA GLU A 285 -19.67 0.31 4.43
C GLU A 285 -18.19 0.21 4.84
N GLY A 286 -17.91 -0.51 5.93
CA GLY A 286 -16.56 -0.69 6.45
C GLY A 286 -15.99 0.51 7.20
N ILE A 287 -16.71 1.63 7.27
CA ILE A 287 -16.29 2.84 8.01
C ILE A 287 -16.01 2.51 9.48
N TRP A 288 -14.95 3.09 10.05
CA TRP A 288 -14.68 2.97 11.48
C TRP A 288 -15.60 3.88 12.28
N ALA A 289 -15.97 3.47 13.50
CA ALA A 289 -16.88 4.24 14.34
C ALA A 289 -16.38 5.66 14.59
N LYS A 290 -15.05 5.84 14.77
CA LYS A 290 -14.45 7.18 14.95
C LYS A 290 -14.74 8.09 13.74
N ASN A 291 -14.65 7.56 12.53
CA ASN A 291 -14.87 8.29 11.29
C ASN A 291 -16.36 8.54 11.06
N ALA A 292 -17.22 7.56 11.36
CA ALA A 292 -18.67 7.72 11.29
C ALA A 292 -19.18 8.83 12.22
N LEU A 293 -18.65 8.92 13.45
CA LEU A 293 -18.98 10.02 14.37
C LEU A 293 -18.43 11.36 13.87
N ALA A 294 -17.25 11.39 13.24
CA ALA A 294 -16.70 12.60 12.62
C ALA A 294 -17.55 13.08 11.42
N GLU A 295 -17.98 12.17 10.55
CA GLU A 295 -18.88 12.48 9.43
C GLU A 295 -20.22 13.00 9.93
N ALA A 296 -20.79 12.39 10.97
CA ALA A 296 -22.02 12.87 11.60
C ALA A 296 -21.84 14.26 12.24
N SER A 297 -20.69 14.52 12.88
CA SER A 297 -20.34 15.82 13.45
C SER A 297 -20.32 16.90 12.38
N ALA A 298 -19.61 16.67 11.28
CA ALA A 298 -19.49 17.60 10.17
C ALA A 298 -20.84 17.87 9.49
N ALA A 299 -21.61 16.82 9.20
CA ALA A 299 -22.87 16.94 8.49
C ALA A 299 -24.00 17.58 9.31
N LEU A 300 -24.00 17.41 10.64
CA LEU A 300 -25.06 17.89 11.53
C LEU A 300 -24.67 19.12 12.35
N SER A 301 -23.41 19.57 12.26
CA SER A 301 -22.85 20.64 13.09
C SER A 301 -23.02 20.36 14.60
N ILE A 302 -22.95 19.08 15.00
CA ILE A 302 -22.96 18.63 16.39
C ILE A 302 -21.50 18.45 16.83
N PRO A 303 -21.08 18.95 18.01
CA PRO A 303 -19.72 18.74 18.49
C PRO A 303 -19.36 17.25 18.55
N LEU A 304 -18.19 16.89 18.05
CA LEU A 304 -17.73 15.49 18.02
C LEU A 304 -17.68 14.89 19.44
N GLU A 305 -17.31 15.68 20.46
CA GLU A 305 -17.29 15.21 21.85
C GLU A 305 -18.66 14.74 22.36
N ASP A 306 -19.76 15.36 21.89
CA ASP A 306 -21.11 15.00 22.30
C ASP A 306 -21.53 13.66 21.68
N LEU A 307 -21.14 13.43 20.43
CA LEU A 307 -21.34 12.15 19.72
C LEU A 307 -20.50 11.03 20.35
N GLN A 308 -19.24 11.30 20.69
CA GLN A 308 -18.38 10.36 21.41
C GLN A 308 -18.93 10.04 22.81
N ALA A 309 -19.45 11.05 23.52
CA ALA A 309 -20.08 10.85 24.82
C ALA A 309 -21.35 9.98 24.70
N ALA A 310 -22.19 10.22 23.71
CA ALA A 310 -23.36 9.40 23.41
C ALA A 310 -22.99 7.94 23.08
N ALA A 311 -21.87 7.72 22.39
CA ALA A 311 -21.36 6.39 22.03
C ALA A 311 -20.59 5.67 23.16
N SER A 312 -20.30 6.34 24.28
CA SER A 312 -19.37 5.85 25.31
C SER A 312 -19.86 4.69 26.17
N ASN A 313 -21.15 4.34 26.09
CA ASN A 313 -21.75 3.25 26.87
C ASN A 313 -22.56 2.30 25.96
N PRO A 314 -21.89 1.36 25.27
CA PRO A 314 -22.51 0.38 24.36
C PRO A 314 -23.73 -0.33 24.97
N GLN A 315 -23.64 -0.73 26.24
CA GLN A 315 -24.70 -1.47 26.92
C GLN A 315 -25.95 -0.61 27.15
N ALA A 316 -25.78 0.69 27.40
CA ALA A 316 -26.92 1.62 27.50
C ALA A 316 -27.61 1.85 26.14
N LEU A 317 -26.89 1.62 25.04
CA LEU A 317 -27.39 1.71 23.67
C LEU A 317 -28.04 0.40 23.18
N GLY A 318 -28.08 -0.64 24.02
CA GLY A 318 -28.67 -1.93 23.69
C GLY A 318 -27.72 -2.93 23.02
N LEU A 319 -26.41 -2.65 23.01
CA LEU A 319 -25.42 -3.56 22.42
C LEU A 319 -25.10 -4.76 23.35
N PRO A 320 -24.62 -5.89 22.78
CA PRO A 320 -24.30 -7.09 23.55
C PRO A 320 -23.32 -6.84 24.71
N ALA A 321 -23.40 -7.64 25.77
CA ALA A 321 -22.59 -7.45 26.98
C ALA A 321 -21.07 -7.43 26.72
N GLY A 322 -20.59 -8.17 25.71
CA GLY A 322 -19.19 -8.19 25.31
C GLY A 322 -18.71 -7.00 24.47
N ALA A 323 -19.62 -6.13 23.99
CA ALA A 323 -19.24 -4.98 23.17
C ALA A 323 -18.57 -3.90 24.03
N THR A 324 -17.30 -3.60 23.76
CA THR A 324 -16.54 -2.57 24.48
C THR A 324 -16.66 -1.18 23.84
N SER A 325 -17.13 -1.11 22.60
CA SER A 325 -17.38 0.12 21.84
C SER A 325 -18.62 -0.05 20.94
N VAL A 326 -18.97 0.99 20.19
CA VAL A 326 -20.02 0.96 19.16
C VAL A 326 -19.51 0.47 17.80
N GLU A 327 -18.24 0.08 17.70
CA GLU A 327 -17.65 -0.44 16.44
C GLU A 327 -18.39 -1.69 15.97
N GLY A 328 -18.74 -1.72 14.69
CA GLY A 328 -19.59 -2.76 14.10
C GLY A 328 -21.09 -2.53 14.22
N PHE A 329 -21.53 -1.45 14.89
CA PHE A 329 -22.94 -1.18 15.18
C PHE A 329 -23.45 0.19 14.74
N LEU A 330 -22.61 1.06 14.15
CA LEU A 330 -23.06 2.29 13.50
C LEU A 330 -23.36 1.99 12.03
N PHE A 331 -24.59 1.54 11.73
CA PHE A 331 -24.90 0.94 10.42
C PHE A 331 -24.62 1.89 9.24
N PRO A 332 -23.92 1.44 8.19
CA PRO A 332 -23.68 2.24 6.99
C PRO A 332 -24.98 2.47 6.21
N ALA A 333 -25.37 3.74 6.07
CA ALA A 333 -26.55 4.16 5.33
C ALA A 333 -26.53 5.68 5.13
N THR A 334 -27.51 6.19 4.38
CA THR A 334 -27.86 7.61 4.38
C THR A 334 -28.93 7.88 5.43
N TYR A 335 -28.67 8.82 6.33
CA TYR A 335 -29.58 9.28 7.37
C TYR A 335 -29.93 10.74 7.15
N THR A 336 -31.20 11.09 7.20
CA THR A 336 -31.65 12.49 7.25
C THR A 336 -32.28 12.75 8.60
N PHE A 337 -31.80 13.79 9.28
CA PHE A 337 -32.27 14.16 10.60
C PHE A 337 -33.05 15.48 10.57
N ASN A 338 -33.93 15.66 11.54
CA ASN A 338 -34.59 16.94 11.76
C ASN A 338 -33.59 17.96 12.32
N PRO A 339 -33.75 19.26 12.02
CA PRO A 339 -32.94 20.30 12.65
C PRO A 339 -33.01 20.23 14.18
N GLY A 340 -31.86 20.32 14.84
CA GLY A 340 -31.75 20.27 16.30
C GLY A 340 -31.76 18.86 16.90
N VAL A 341 -31.56 17.81 16.09
CA VAL A 341 -31.32 16.45 16.58
C VAL A 341 -30.17 16.42 17.58
N THR A 342 -30.30 15.63 18.64
CA THR A 342 -29.26 15.48 19.66
C THR A 342 -28.26 14.39 19.29
N ALA A 343 -27.03 14.48 19.82
CA ALA A 343 -26.01 13.44 19.64
C ALA A 343 -26.49 12.04 20.04
N GLN A 344 -27.26 11.94 21.13
CA GLN A 344 -27.85 10.69 21.60
C GLN A 344 -28.81 10.09 20.57
N GLU A 345 -29.68 10.90 19.98
CA GLU A 345 -30.64 10.44 18.97
C GLU A 345 -29.92 9.99 17.69
N VAL A 346 -28.85 10.68 17.28
CA VAL A 346 -28.05 10.31 16.10
C VAL A 346 -27.42 8.92 16.29
N VAL A 347 -26.67 8.74 17.38
CA VAL A 347 -25.99 7.46 17.68
C VAL A 347 -27.01 6.33 17.88
N GLN A 348 -28.09 6.58 18.63
CA GLN A 348 -29.13 5.57 18.84
C GLN A 348 -29.81 5.18 17.52
N THR A 349 -30.06 6.14 16.60
CA THR A 349 -30.67 5.85 15.29
C THR A 349 -29.79 4.93 14.46
N MET A 350 -28.48 5.16 14.43
CA MET A 350 -27.53 4.31 13.70
C MET A 350 -27.44 2.90 14.30
N ILE A 351 -27.47 2.80 15.64
CA ILE A 351 -27.47 1.51 16.34
C ILE A 351 -28.77 0.76 16.13
N ASP A 352 -29.92 1.41 16.29
CA ASP A 352 -31.24 0.79 16.08
C ASP A 352 -31.35 0.26 14.65
N ARG A 353 -30.83 1.01 13.67
CA ARG A 353 -30.75 0.56 12.29
C ARG A 353 -29.88 -0.69 12.14
N SER A 354 -28.71 -0.73 12.79
CA SER A 354 -27.84 -1.92 12.80
C SER A 354 -28.56 -3.14 13.39
N LEU A 355 -29.21 -2.97 14.54
CA LEU A 355 -29.93 -4.06 15.21
C LEU A 355 -31.09 -4.59 14.36
N GLN A 356 -31.80 -3.71 13.64
CA GLN A 356 -32.82 -4.14 12.68
C GLN A 356 -32.26 -5.01 11.56
N GLU A 357 -31.06 -4.70 11.07
CA GLU A 357 -30.40 -5.48 10.01
C GLU A 357 -29.90 -6.83 10.53
N PHE A 358 -29.38 -6.88 11.76
CA PHE A 358 -29.09 -8.15 12.44
C PHE A 358 -30.35 -9.00 12.62
N ASP A 359 -31.47 -8.40 13.01
CA ASP A 359 -32.75 -9.10 13.15
C ASP A 359 -33.28 -9.60 11.81
N ALA A 360 -33.19 -8.78 10.76
CA ALA A 360 -33.61 -9.15 9.41
C ALA A 360 -32.76 -10.31 8.84
N ALA A 361 -31.46 -10.35 9.15
CA ALA A 361 -30.58 -11.45 8.82
C ALA A 361 -30.82 -12.71 9.67
N GLY A 362 -31.57 -12.62 10.77
CA GLY A 362 -31.85 -13.74 11.68
C GLY A 362 -30.73 -14.02 12.68
N VAL A 363 -29.90 -13.03 13.01
CA VAL A 363 -28.80 -13.16 13.97
C VAL A 363 -29.35 -13.09 15.40
N ALA A 364 -29.09 -14.13 16.19
CA ALA A 364 -29.48 -14.17 17.59
C ALA A 364 -28.81 -13.04 18.39
N PRO A 365 -29.50 -12.38 19.35
CA PRO A 365 -28.92 -11.27 20.11
C PRO A 365 -27.56 -11.55 20.74
N ASP A 366 -27.38 -12.76 21.29
CA ASP A 366 -26.13 -13.18 21.95
C ASP A 366 -24.97 -13.41 20.94
N ASP A 367 -25.29 -13.65 19.67
CA ASP A 367 -24.30 -13.88 18.60
C ASP A 367 -23.93 -12.60 17.84
N ARG A 368 -24.65 -11.49 18.06
CA ARG A 368 -24.49 -10.24 17.28
C ARG A 368 -23.06 -9.70 17.29
N LEU A 369 -22.37 -9.72 18.44
CA LEU A 369 -20.98 -9.26 18.50
C LEU A 369 -20.08 -10.13 17.63
N ARG A 370 -20.22 -11.46 17.75
CA ARG A 370 -19.44 -12.41 16.98
C ARG A 370 -19.70 -12.27 15.47
N VAL A 371 -20.96 -12.08 15.06
CA VAL A 371 -21.33 -11.87 13.66
C VAL A 371 -20.85 -10.51 13.16
N ALA A 372 -20.98 -9.44 13.95
CA ALA A 372 -20.44 -8.12 13.62
C ALA A 372 -18.93 -8.17 13.39
N THR A 373 -18.20 -8.93 14.22
CA THR A 373 -16.76 -9.13 14.06
C THR A 373 -16.45 -9.80 12.73
N ILE A 374 -17.06 -10.96 12.42
CA ILE A 374 -16.83 -11.62 11.12
C ILE A 374 -17.26 -10.73 9.96
N ALA A 375 -18.43 -10.10 10.04
CA ALA A 375 -18.94 -9.24 8.98
C ALA A 375 -17.98 -8.08 8.69
N SER A 376 -17.41 -7.44 9.71
CA SER A 376 -16.40 -6.39 9.52
C SER A 376 -15.12 -6.91 8.87
N LEU A 377 -14.70 -8.15 9.16
CA LEU A 377 -13.56 -8.77 8.46
C LEU A 377 -13.90 -9.05 6.99
N VAL A 378 -15.08 -9.63 6.73
CA VAL A 378 -15.56 -9.91 5.37
C VAL A 378 -15.61 -8.65 4.52
N GLU A 379 -16.18 -7.57 5.08
CA GLU A 379 -16.30 -6.26 4.42
C GLU A 379 -14.93 -5.65 4.08
N ARG A 380 -13.93 -5.82 4.98
CA ARG A 380 -12.59 -5.27 4.77
C ARG A 380 -11.71 -6.10 3.83
N GLU A 381 -12.03 -7.37 3.61
CA GLU A 381 -11.17 -8.32 2.90
C GLU A 381 -11.68 -8.71 1.50
N GLY A 382 -12.92 -8.36 1.15
CA GLY A 382 -13.53 -8.79 -0.11
C GLY A 382 -14.39 -7.74 -0.77
N LEU A 383 -14.81 -8.05 -2.00
CA LEU A 383 -15.89 -7.35 -2.68
C LEU A 383 -17.21 -8.10 -2.44
N PRO A 384 -18.38 -7.45 -2.62
CA PRO A 384 -19.68 -8.07 -2.33
C PRO A 384 -19.91 -9.43 -3.00
N GLN A 385 -19.40 -9.65 -4.21
CA GLN A 385 -19.51 -10.93 -4.92
C GLN A 385 -18.73 -12.08 -4.26
N ASP A 386 -17.71 -11.76 -3.44
CA ASP A 386 -16.80 -12.72 -2.82
C ASP A 386 -17.06 -12.91 -1.32
N PHE A 387 -17.94 -12.10 -0.70
CA PHE A 387 -18.22 -12.13 0.73
C PHE A 387 -18.54 -13.52 1.28
N GLY A 388 -19.34 -14.31 0.54
CA GLY A 388 -19.68 -15.68 0.95
C GLY A 388 -18.45 -16.58 1.07
N LYS A 389 -17.50 -16.47 0.14
CA LYS A 389 -16.26 -17.26 0.12
C LYS A 389 -15.23 -16.74 1.11
N VAL A 390 -15.08 -15.43 1.27
CA VAL A 390 -14.23 -14.83 2.31
C VAL A 390 -14.69 -15.28 3.69
N SER A 391 -16.01 -15.21 3.96
CA SER A 391 -16.59 -15.71 5.22
C SER A 391 -16.32 -17.20 5.41
N ARG A 392 -16.37 -18.01 4.34
CA ARG A 392 -15.99 -19.42 4.39
C ARG A 392 -14.52 -19.64 4.76
N VAL A 393 -13.59 -18.88 4.18
CA VAL A 393 -12.17 -18.96 4.52
C VAL A 393 -11.94 -18.63 5.99
N ILE A 394 -12.58 -17.57 6.50
CA ILE A 394 -12.52 -17.21 7.93
C ILE A 394 -12.96 -18.39 8.79
N GLN A 395 -14.15 -18.94 8.50
CA GLN A 395 -14.69 -20.04 9.29
C GLN A 395 -13.81 -21.30 9.21
N ASN A 396 -13.33 -21.68 8.03
CA ASN A 396 -12.46 -22.84 7.84
C ASN A 396 -11.14 -22.69 8.60
N ARG A 397 -10.54 -21.50 8.60
CA ARG A 397 -9.31 -21.22 9.38
C ARG A 397 -9.56 -21.31 10.88
N LEU A 398 -10.66 -20.73 11.37
CA LEU A 398 -11.04 -20.81 12.78
C LEU A 398 -11.24 -22.27 13.22
N ASP A 399 -11.92 -23.08 12.41
CA ASP A 399 -12.18 -24.49 12.70
C ASP A 399 -10.89 -25.35 12.71
N GLN A 400 -9.86 -24.93 11.97
CA GLN A 400 -8.54 -25.58 11.93
C GLN A 400 -7.53 -24.97 12.91
N GLY A 401 -7.91 -23.95 13.69
CA GLY A 401 -6.99 -23.24 14.59
C GLY A 401 -5.88 -22.48 13.86
N MET A 402 -6.09 -22.12 12.59
CA MET A 402 -5.18 -21.29 11.81
C MET A 402 -5.33 -19.81 12.18
N LEU A 403 -4.23 -19.06 12.08
CA LEU A 403 -4.23 -17.60 12.16
C LEU A 403 -5.00 -17.01 10.95
N LEU A 404 -5.77 -15.93 11.16
CA LEU A 404 -6.53 -15.31 10.07
C LEU A 404 -5.63 -14.52 9.12
N GLN A 405 -4.60 -13.84 9.65
CA GLN A 405 -3.55 -13.15 8.86
C GLN A 405 -4.10 -12.08 7.91
N PHE A 406 -4.92 -11.19 8.44
CA PHE A 406 -5.52 -10.08 7.70
C PHE A 406 -4.84 -8.75 8.03
N ASP A 407 -4.33 -8.06 7.02
CA ASP A 407 -3.67 -6.75 7.16
C ASP A 407 -4.63 -5.70 7.73
N SER A 408 -5.90 -5.77 7.36
CA SER A 408 -6.97 -4.89 7.87
C SER A 408 -7.05 -4.88 9.40
N THR A 409 -6.80 -6.03 10.03
CA THR A 409 -6.81 -6.15 11.50
C THR A 409 -5.59 -5.50 12.16
N VAL A 410 -4.44 -5.52 11.47
CA VAL A 410 -3.22 -4.83 11.91
C VAL A 410 -3.42 -3.32 11.82
N HIS A 411 -3.93 -2.83 10.68
CA HIS A 411 -4.23 -1.42 10.44
C HIS A 411 -5.20 -0.85 11.49
N TYR A 412 -6.28 -1.59 11.75
CA TYR A 412 -7.24 -1.21 12.79
C TYR A 412 -6.59 -1.08 14.17
N GLY A 413 -5.74 -2.04 14.55
CA GLY A 413 -5.03 -1.99 15.83
C GLY A 413 -4.03 -0.84 15.96
N ILE A 414 -3.41 -0.41 14.86
CA ILE A 414 -2.53 0.77 14.80
C ILE A 414 -3.34 2.07 14.79
N GLY A 415 -4.56 2.03 14.24
CA GLY A 415 -5.43 3.20 14.12
C GLY A 415 -5.20 4.03 12.87
N ASP A 416 -4.52 3.47 11.88
CA ASP A 416 -4.23 4.11 10.60
C ASP A 416 -4.99 3.38 9.48
N ASP A 417 -5.95 4.08 8.88
CA ASP A 417 -6.74 3.64 7.73
C ASP A 417 -6.28 4.27 6.42
N SER A 418 -5.18 5.04 6.42
CA SER A 418 -4.64 5.73 5.24
C SER A 418 -3.71 4.86 4.40
N VAL A 419 -3.23 3.74 4.97
CA VAL A 419 -2.34 2.80 4.30
C VAL A 419 -3.08 1.50 3.98
N VAL A 420 -2.64 0.84 2.90
CA VAL A 420 -3.17 -0.48 2.48
C VAL A 420 -2.14 -1.60 2.66
N THR A 421 -0.94 -1.29 3.15
CA THR A 421 0.16 -2.24 3.32
C THR A 421 0.68 -2.25 4.75
N THR A 422 0.93 -3.45 5.27
CA THR A 422 1.63 -3.65 6.54
C THR A 422 3.12 -3.92 6.34
N THR A 423 3.94 -3.48 7.29
CA THR A 423 5.35 -3.88 7.40
C THR A 423 5.49 -5.23 8.11
N ASP A 424 6.64 -5.90 7.94
CA ASP A 424 6.95 -7.12 8.69
C ASP A 424 6.95 -6.89 10.22
N ALA A 425 7.37 -5.70 10.67
CA ALA A 425 7.40 -5.36 12.08
C ALA A 425 5.99 -5.21 12.65
N GLU A 426 5.09 -4.54 11.92
CA GLU A 426 3.68 -4.38 12.30
C GLU A 426 2.98 -5.75 12.37
N ARG A 427 3.23 -6.64 11.41
CA ARG A 427 2.67 -8.01 11.43
C ARG A 427 3.22 -8.87 12.56
N ALA A 428 4.44 -8.60 13.04
CA ALA A 428 5.06 -9.33 14.14
C ALA A 428 4.75 -8.74 15.54
N ASP A 429 4.03 -7.61 15.61
CA ASP A 429 3.76 -6.93 16.87
C ASP A 429 2.66 -7.65 17.68
N GLU A 430 3.08 -8.36 18.72
CA GLU A 430 2.20 -9.04 19.69
C GLU A 430 1.45 -8.07 20.61
N SER A 431 1.90 -6.81 20.74
CA SER A 431 1.26 -5.83 21.61
C SER A 431 -0.06 -5.31 21.03
N ASN A 432 -0.25 -5.43 19.71
CA ASN A 432 -1.51 -5.13 19.04
C ASN A 432 -2.50 -6.29 19.23
N PRO A 433 -3.59 -6.13 20.01
CA PRO A 433 -4.52 -7.22 20.30
C PRO A 433 -5.41 -7.59 19.10
N TYR A 434 -5.50 -6.73 18.08
CA TYR A 434 -6.23 -7.02 16.84
C TYR A 434 -5.37 -7.77 15.83
N ASN A 435 -4.05 -7.88 16.05
CA ASN A 435 -3.14 -8.47 15.06
C ASN A 435 -3.37 -9.98 14.88
N THR A 436 -4.10 -10.34 13.82
CA THR A 436 -4.41 -11.74 13.48
C THR A 436 -3.26 -12.52 12.84
N TYR A 437 -2.07 -11.92 12.72
CA TYR A 437 -0.83 -12.64 12.36
C TYR A 437 -0.15 -13.31 13.55
N VAL A 438 -0.48 -12.90 14.77
CA VAL A 438 0.15 -13.40 16.01
C VAL A 438 -0.86 -13.92 17.01
N HIS A 439 -2.11 -13.42 16.98
CA HIS A 439 -3.20 -13.88 17.83
C HIS A 439 -4.15 -14.82 17.07
N ALA A 440 -4.34 -16.03 17.59
CA ALA A 440 -5.27 -17.01 17.03
C ALA A 440 -6.72 -16.71 17.38
N GLY A 441 -7.65 -17.10 16.49
CA GLY A 441 -9.07 -16.85 16.65
C GLY A 441 -9.53 -15.52 16.03
N LEU A 442 -10.69 -15.04 16.48
CA LEU A 442 -11.19 -13.72 16.08
C LEU A 442 -10.48 -12.61 16.87
N PRO A 443 -10.34 -11.40 16.30
CA PRO A 443 -9.92 -10.24 17.07
C PRO A 443 -10.93 -9.91 18.19
N PRO A 444 -10.57 -9.06 19.17
CA PRO A 444 -11.44 -8.73 20.31
C PRO A 444 -12.81 -8.13 19.94
N GLY A 445 -12.94 -7.53 18.77
CA GLY A 445 -14.16 -6.89 18.29
C GLY A 445 -14.12 -6.61 16.79
N PRO A 446 -15.16 -5.96 16.23
CA PRO A 446 -15.21 -5.54 14.84
C PRO A 446 -14.12 -4.52 14.48
N ILE A 447 -13.76 -4.45 13.19
CA ILE A 447 -12.74 -3.52 12.64
C ILE A 447 -13.32 -2.49 11.66
N GLY A 448 -14.61 -2.20 11.82
CA GLY A 448 -15.41 -1.33 10.96
C GLY A 448 -16.89 -1.69 11.04
N ASN A 449 -17.76 -0.85 10.47
CA ASN A 449 -19.21 -1.02 10.48
C ASN A 449 -19.67 -1.74 9.19
N PRO A 450 -20.11 -3.02 9.28
CA PRO A 450 -20.43 -3.81 8.11
C PRO A 450 -21.80 -3.47 7.52
N GLY A 451 -21.94 -3.67 6.21
CA GLY A 451 -23.23 -3.60 5.51
C GLY A 451 -24.05 -4.87 5.65
N ALA A 452 -25.31 -4.82 5.19
CA ALA A 452 -26.24 -5.95 5.27
C ALA A 452 -25.73 -7.20 4.52
N ALA A 453 -25.03 -7.03 3.40
CA ALA A 453 -24.47 -8.14 2.62
C ALA A 453 -23.37 -8.89 3.39
N ALA A 454 -22.46 -8.17 4.06
CA ALA A 454 -21.42 -8.78 4.89
C ALA A 454 -22.02 -9.43 6.15
N ILE A 455 -23.05 -8.83 6.78
CA ILE A 455 -23.78 -9.46 7.90
C ILE A 455 -24.41 -10.79 7.46
N ALA A 456 -25.07 -10.82 6.30
CA ALA A 456 -25.69 -12.02 5.76
C ALA A 456 -24.64 -13.11 5.43
N ALA A 457 -23.51 -12.74 4.84
CA ALA A 457 -22.41 -13.65 4.53
C ALA A 457 -21.69 -14.19 5.78
N ALA A 458 -21.54 -13.37 6.82
CA ALA A 458 -20.98 -13.77 8.10
C ALA A 458 -21.82 -14.86 8.78
N LEU A 459 -23.15 -14.79 8.65
CA LEU A 459 -24.06 -15.82 9.16
C LEU A 459 -24.14 -17.05 8.26
N ASN A 460 -24.07 -16.86 6.94
CA ASN A 460 -24.28 -17.90 5.94
C ASN A 460 -23.10 -18.00 4.97
N PRO A 461 -21.92 -18.49 5.40
CA PRO A 461 -20.76 -18.64 4.53
C PRO A 461 -21.03 -19.64 3.39
N GLU A 462 -20.57 -19.32 2.17
CA GLU A 462 -20.70 -20.18 1.00
C GLU A 462 -20.04 -21.54 1.25
N ALA A 463 -20.62 -22.66 0.82
CA ALA A 463 -20.01 -23.96 1.05
C ALA A 463 -18.70 -24.12 0.24
N GLY A 464 -17.61 -24.49 0.92
CA GLY A 464 -16.32 -24.73 0.29
C GLY A 464 -15.23 -25.06 1.30
N ASP A 465 -14.09 -25.54 0.84
CA ASP A 465 -12.94 -25.96 1.65
C ASP A 465 -11.76 -24.99 1.55
N TRP A 466 -11.99 -23.80 0.97
CA TRP A 466 -10.95 -22.79 0.78
C TRP A 466 -10.35 -22.33 2.12
N LEU A 467 -9.04 -22.11 2.11
CA LEU A 467 -8.23 -21.63 3.22
C LEU A 467 -7.45 -20.37 2.85
N TYR A 468 -7.34 -20.04 1.56
CA TYR A 468 -6.59 -18.91 1.07
C TYR A 468 -7.35 -18.23 -0.05
N PHE A 469 -7.10 -16.93 -0.20
CA PHE A 469 -7.55 -16.18 -1.36
C PHE A 469 -6.56 -15.08 -1.70
N VAL A 470 -6.54 -14.69 -2.97
CA VAL A 470 -5.75 -13.57 -3.49
C VAL A 470 -6.45 -12.95 -4.68
N THR A 471 -6.58 -11.63 -4.69
CA THR A 471 -7.02 -10.87 -5.87
C THR A 471 -5.90 -10.91 -6.90
N VAL A 472 -6.19 -11.45 -8.08
CA VAL A 472 -5.21 -11.64 -9.17
C VAL A 472 -5.32 -10.57 -10.25
N ASP A 473 -6.47 -9.91 -10.34
CA ASP A 473 -6.70 -8.76 -11.21
C ASP A 473 -7.55 -7.73 -10.48
N PRO A 474 -6.92 -6.71 -9.89
CA PRO A 474 -7.64 -5.67 -9.17
C PRO A 474 -8.52 -4.78 -10.05
N SER A 475 -8.28 -4.71 -11.37
CA SER A 475 -9.13 -3.91 -12.27
C SER A 475 -10.50 -4.54 -12.50
N THR A 476 -10.56 -5.87 -12.47
CA THR A 476 -11.82 -6.63 -12.62
C THR A 476 -12.37 -7.12 -11.28
N GLY A 477 -11.54 -7.11 -10.23
CA GLY A 477 -11.85 -7.71 -8.94
C GLY A 477 -11.81 -9.25 -8.96
N GLU A 478 -11.07 -9.86 -9.90
CA GLU A 478 -10.92 -11.32 -9.94
C GLU A 478 -10.15 -11.81 -8.71
N THR A 479 -10.80 -12.62 -7.87
CA THR A 479 -10.19 -13.26 -6.70
C THR A 479 -10.13 -14.78 -6.89
N VAL A 480 -8.95 -15.35 -6.68
CA VAL A 480 -8.74 -16.81 -6.70
C VAL A 480 -8.79 -17.34 -5.27
N PHE A 481 -9.62 -18.36 -5.04
CA PHE A 481 -9.74 -19.06 -3.75
C PHE A 481 -9.16 -20.46 -3.84
N THR A 482 -8.31 -20.84 -2.88
CA THR A 482 -7.61 -22.14 -2.87
C THR A 482 -7.67 -22.79 -1.49
N ASN A 483 -7.50 -24.11 -1.44
CA ASN A 483 -7.51 -24.91 -0.20
C ASN A 483 -6.11 -25.37 0.25
N ASN A 484 -5.06 -25.00 -0.48
CA ASN A 484 -3.68 -25.33 -0.17
C ASN A 484 -2.74 -24.16 -0.54
N ILE A 485 -1.55 -24.17 0.07
CA ILE A 485 -0.58 -23.08 -0.03
C ILE A 485 0.09 -23.00 -1.40
N ASP A 486 0.40 -24.15 -2.03
CA ASP A 486 1.08 -24.19 -3.32
C ASP A 486 0.23 -23.51 -4.42
N ASP A 487 -1.08 -23.81 -4.44
CA ASP A 487 -2.02 -23.15 -5.36
C ASP A 487 -2.21 -21.66 -5.03
N HIS A 488 -2.13 -21.29 -3.75
CA HIS A 488 -2.18 -19.87 -3.35
C HIS A 488 -0.96 -19.11 -3.85
N GLU A 489 0.24 -19.70 -3.74
CA GLU A 489 1.48 -19.11 -4.22
C GLU A 489 1.45 -18.96 -5.75
N ALA A 490 0.98 -19.98 -6.47
CA ALA A 490 0.79 -19.90 -7.92
C ALA A 490 -0.24 -18.82 -8.33
N ALA A 491 -1.30 -18.63 -7.55
CA ALA A 491 -2.25 -17.54 -7.77
C ALA A 491 -1.63 -16.17 -7.44
N ALA A 492 -0.79 -16.07 -6.42
CA ALA A 492 -0.07 -14.84 -6.07
C ALA A 492 0.93 -14.42 -7.16
N GLU A 493 1.57 -15.37 -7.84
CA GLU A 493 2.40 -15.08 -9.02
C GLU A 493 1.61 -14.38 -10.13
N ARG A 494 0.31 -14.71 -10.33
CA ARG A 494 -0.55 -14.00 -11.28
C ARG A 494 -0.75 -12.54 -10.88
N PHE A 495 -0.93 -12.27 -9.59
CA PHE A 495 -1.05 -10.90 -9.09
C PHE A 495 0.26 -10.11 -9.29
N TYR A 496 1.41 -10.72 -9.00
CA TYR A 496 2.71 -10.07 -9.24
C TYR A 496 2.94 -9.76 -10.71
N GLN A 497 2.60 -10.68 -11.62
CA GLN A 497 2.65 -10.41 -13.04
C GLN A 497 1.73 -9.26 -13.45
N TRP A 498 0.52 -9.22 -12.89
CA TRP A 498 -0.42 -8.14 -13.15
C TRP A 498 0.13 -6.77 -12.72
N LEU A 499 0.81 -6.69 -11.57
CA LEU A 499 1.47 -5.47 -11.11
C LEU A 499 2.60 -5.02 -12.05
N GLU A 500 3.41 -5.96 -12.55
CA GLU A 500 4.45 -5.65 -13.55
C GLU A 500 3.87 -5.08 -14.85
N ASP A 501 2.70 -5.60 -15.27
CA ASP A 501 1.99 -5.13 -16.46
C ASP A 501 1.28 -3.77 -16.24
N HIS A 502 1.06 -3.37 -14.99
CA HIS A 502 0.39 -2.13 -14.58
C HIS A 502 1.25 -1.32 -13.59
N PRO A 503 2.40 -0.77 -14.01
CA PRO A 503 3.36 -0.10 -13.12
C PRO A 503 2.81 1.17 -12.44
N ASP A 504 1.68 1.71 -12.92
CA ASP A 504 0.99 2.85 -12.31
C ASP A 504 0.05 2.41 -11.17
N TYR A 505 -0.24 1.11 -11.03
CA TYR A 505 -1.07 0.57 -9.96
C TYR A 505 -0.23 0.32 -8.71
N GLY A 506 -0.09 1.34 -7.87
CA GLY A 506 0.65 1.27 -6.59
C GLY A 506 1.69 2.35 -6.36
N ASN A 507 1.75 3.39 -7.21
CA ASN A 507 2.50 4.62 -6.96
C ASN A 507 1.65 5.69 -6.28
#